data_AF-A0A8B7UR78-F1
#
_entry.id   AF-A0A8B7UR78-F1
#
_cell.length_a   1.000
_cell.length_b   1.000
_cell.length_c   1.000
_cell.angle_alpha   90.00
_cell.angle_beta   90.00
_cell.angle_gamma   90.00
#
_symmetry.space_group_name_H-M   'P 1'
#
loop_
_entity.id
_entity.type
_entity.pdbx_description
1 polymer ?
#
loop_
_entity_poly.entity_id
_entity_poly.type
_entity_poly.pdbx_seq_one_letter_code
_entity_poly.pdbx_strand_id
1 'polypeptide(L)'
;MPILLFLIDTSASMNQRSHLGTTYLDTAKGAVETFMKLRARDPASRGDRYMLVTFEEPPYAIKAGWKENHATFMNELKNLQAEGLTTLGQSLRTAFDLLNLNRLVTGIDNYGQVG
;
A
#
# COMPACT_ATOMS: atom_id res chain seq x y z
N MET A 1 7.03 -9.53 -12.54
CA MET A 1 5.68 -9.46 -11.98
C MET A 1 5.60 -8.19 -11.15
N PRO A 2 4.74 -7.21 -11.49
CA PRO A 2 4.76 -5.90 -10.85
C PRO A 2 4.25 -5.98 -9.41
N ILE A 3 4.79 -5.10 -8.56
CA ILE A 3 4.29 -4.84 -7.22
C ILE A 3 3.72 -3.44 -7.19
N LEU A 4 2.50 -3.33 -6.68
CA LEU A 4 1.81 -2.07 -6.47
C LEU A 4 1.71 -1.83 -4.97
N LEU A 5 2.37 -0.76 -4.51
CA LEU A 5 2.36 -0.34 -3.11
C LEU A 5 1.38 0.82 -2.95
N PHE A 6 0.39 0.63 -2.08
CA PHE A 6 -0.48 1.70 -1.62
C PHE A 6 0.07 2.27 -0.32
N LEU A 7 0.49 3.54 -0.37
CA LEU A 7 0.91 4.28 0.80
C LEU A 7 -0.24 5.20 1.21
N ILE A 8 -0.86 4.93 2.36
CA ILE A 8 -2.06 5.63 2.83
C ILE A 8 -1.71 6.48 4.06
N ASP A 9 -2.04 7.77 4.00
CA ASP A 9 -2.03 8.61 5.19
C ASP A 9 -3.12 8.12 6.16
N THR A 10 -2.71 7.73 7.36
CA THR A 10 -3.59 7.33 8.45
C THR A 10 -3.55 8.31 9.61
N SER A 11 -3.00 9.51 9.44
CA SER A 11 -2.97 10.56 10.46
C SER A 11 -4.37 10.92 10.97
N ALA A 12 -4.44 11.47 12.19
CA ALA A 12 -5.71 11.88 12.79
C ALA A 12 -6.51 12.88 11.92
N SER A 13 -5.84 13.70 11.09
CA SER A 13 -6.48 14.59 10.11
C SER A 13 -7.36 13.86 9.10
N MET A 14 -7.14 12.57 8.86
CA MET A 14 -7.92 11.77 7.94
C MET A 14 -9.33 11.41 8.46
N ASN A 15 -9.64 11.71 9.72
CA ASN A 15 -11.01 11.67 10.26
C ASN A 15 -11.89 12.84 9.79
N GLN A 16 -11.31 13.88 9.18
CA GLN A 16 -12.08 14.96 8.58
C GLN A 16 -13.05 14.42 7.54
N ARG A 17 -14.23 15.04 7.45
CA ARG A 17 -15.32 14.59 6.58
C ARG A 17 -15.48 15.51 5.38
N SER A 18 -15.77 14.93 4.23
CA SER A 18 -16.24 15.67 3.06
C SER A 18 -17.65 16.25 3.32
N HIS A 19 -18.14 17.07 2.39
CA HIS A 19 -19.51 17.60 2.46
C HIS A 19 -20.59 16.49 2.42
N LEU A 20 -20.24 15.29 1.96
CA LEU A 20 -21.12 14.11 1.91
C LEU A 20 -21.08 13.30 3.22
N GLY A 21 -20.30 13.73 4.21
CA GLY A 21 -20.19 13.06 5.51
C GLY A 21 -19.20 11.89 5.55
N THR A 22 -18.56 11.52 4.45
CA THR A 22 -17.54 10.46 4.38
C THR A 22 -16.19 10.97 4.87
N THR A 23 -15.45 10.19 5.66
CA THR A 23 -14.10 10.60 6.09
C THR A 23 -13.11 10.59 4.92
N TYR A 24 -12.02 11.34 5.04
CA TYR A 24 -10.94 11.28 4.04
C TYR A 24 -10.30 9.90 4.00
N LEU A 25 -10.16 9.22 5.15
CA LEU A 25 -9.67 7.83 5.17
C LEU A 25 -10.62 6.88 4.45
N ASP A 26 -11.93 6.98 4.65
CA ASP A 26 -12.91 6.14 3.94
C ASP A 26 -12.86 6.39 2.42
N THR A 27 -12.66 7.65 2.02
CA THR A 27 -12.49 8.02 0.61
C THR A 27 -11.24 7.36 0.02
N ALA A 28 -10.11 7.40 0.73
CA ALA A 28 -8.87 6.75 0.31
C ALA A 28 -9.01 5.22 0.22
N LYS A 29 -9.64 4.58 1.22
CA LYS A 29 -9.96 3.14 1.20
C LYS A 29 -10.80 2.77 -0.03
N GLY A 30 -11.85 3.54 -0.31
CA GLY A 30 -12.72 3.33 -1.47
C GLY A 30 -12.00 3.49 -2.81
N ALA A 31 -11.04 4.41 -2.90
CA ALA A 31 -10.20 4.58 -4.09
C ALA A 31 -9.31 3.35 -4.34
N VAL A 32 -8.69 2.80 -3.29
CA VAL A 32 -7.87 1.57 -3.39
C VAL A 32 -8.73 0.38 -3.81
N GLU A 33 -9.89 0.19 -3.17
CA GLU A 33 -10.81 -0.90 -3.52
C GLU A 33 -11.27 -0.79 -4.99
N THR A 34 -11.64 0.42 -5.43
CA THR A 34 -12.05 0.68 -6.82
C THR A 34 -10.92 0.42 -7.79
N PHE A 35 -9.71 0.89 -7.48
CA PHE A 35 -8.52 0.64 -8.29
C PHE A 35 -8.30 -0.87 -8.47
N MET A 36 -8.30 -1.65 -7.39
CA MET A 36 -8.05 -3.09 -7.46
C MET A 36 -9.14 -3.82 -8.23
N LYS A 37 -10.41 -3.43 -8.05
CA LYS A 37 -11.54 -3.98 -8.82
C LYS A 37 -11.40 -3.72 -10.32
N LEU A 38 -10.98 -2.53 -10.71
CA LEU A 38 -10.76 -2.19 -12.12
C LEU A 38 -9.52 -2.90 -12.67
N ARG A 39 -8.42 -2.92 -11.91
CA ARG A 39 -7.17 -3.56 -12.27
C ARG A 39 -7.37 -5.06 -12.52
N ALA A 40 -8.11 -5.76 -11.67
CA ALA A 40 -8.41 -7.18 -11.81
C ALA A 40 -9.17 -7.57 -13.08
N ARG A 41 -9.78 -6.60 -13.80
CA ARG A 41 -10.44 -6.85 -15.09
C ARG A 41 -9.43 -6.96 -16.25
N ASP A 42 -8.22 -6.46 -16.07
CA ASP A 42 -7.15 -6.53 -17.06
C ASP A 42 -6.42 -7.89 -16.97
N PRO A 43 -6.46 -8.75 -18.01
CA PRO A 43 -5.73 -10.01 -18.01
C PRO A 43 -4.22 -9.87 -17.76
N ALA A 44 -3.61 -8.73 -18.13
CA ALA A 44 -2.20 -8.46 -17.88
C ALA A 44 -1.88 -8.24 -16.39
N SER A 45 -2.90 -8.03 -15.54
CA SER A 45 -2.75 -7.82 -14.10
C SER A 45 -2.80 -9.09 -13.25
N ARG A 46 -3.01 -10.27 -13.85
CA ARG A 46 -3.27 -11.52 -13.08
C ARG A 46 -2.16 -11.89 -12.11
N GLY A 47 -0.93 -11.42 -12.35
CA GLY A 47 0.21 -11.64 -11.47
C GLY A 47 0.43 -10.52 -10.45
N ASP A 48 -0.31 -9.41 -10.49
CA ASP A 48 -0.02 -8.25 -9.65
C ASP A 48 -0.04 -8.63 -8.16
N ARG A 49 1.00 -8.16 -7.46
CA ARG A 49 1.09 -8.24 -5.99
C ARG A 49 0.85 -6.86 -5.42
N TYR A 50 0.18 -6.81 -4.28
CA TYR A 50 -0.20 -5.57 -3.63
C TYR A 50 0.42 -5.46 -2.24
N MET A 51 0.83 -4.25 -1.87
CA MET A 51 1.32 -3.93 -0.54
C MET A 51 0.51 -2.78 0.03
N LEU A 52 0.24 -2.82 1.33
CA LEU A 52 -0.44 -1.76 2.06
C LEU A 52 0.50 -1.23 3.14
N VAL A 53 0.86 0.05 3.02
CA VAL A 53 1.75 0.76 3.94
C VAL A 53 1.05 2.03 4.43
N THR A 54 1.29 2.41 5.68
CA THR A 54 0.68 3.56 6.35
C THR A 54 1.73 4.56 6.82
N PHE A 55 1.30 5.68 7.42
CA PHE A 55 2.19 6.70 8.00
C PHE A 55 2.64 6.37 9.43
N GLU A 56 2.32 5.20 9.93
CA GLU A 56 2.86 4.73 11.20
C GLU A 56 4.36 4.43 11.10
N GLU A 57 5.03 4.33 12.25
CA GLU A 57 6.44 3.98 12.30
C GLU A 57 6.64 2.46 12.13
N PRO A 58 7.80 2.01 11.62
CA PRO A 58 8.15 0.60 11.62
C PRO A 58 8.13 -0.01 13.04
N PRO A 59 7.65 -1.26 13.21
CA PRO A 59 7.21 -2.18 12.16
C PRO A 59 5.74 -2.02 11.74
N TYR A 60 4.96 -1.18 12.43
CA TYR A 60 3.51 -1.07 12.27
C TYR A 60 3.07 -0.41 10.96
N ALA A 61 3.99 0.30 10.29
CA ALA A 61 3.78 0.89 8.97
C ALA A 61 3.24 -0.11 7.93
N ILE A 62 3.69 -1.37 7.98
CA ILE A 62 3.35 -2.41 6.98
C ILE A 62 2.10 -3.15 7.45
N LYS A 63 0.98 -2.94 6.78
CA LYS A 63 -0.29 -3.62 7.09
C LYS A 63 -0.44 -4.90 6.27
N ALA A 64 -0.05 -4.87 4.99
CA ALA A 64 0.02 -6.06 4.16
C ALA A 64 1.28 -6.06 3.29
N GLY A 65 2.07 -7.14 3.36
CA GLY A 65 3.28 -7.32 2.55
C GLY A 65 3.03 -7.99 1.20
N TRP A 66 4.04 -8.03 0.33
CA TRP A 66 3.92 -8.58 -1.03
C TRP A 66 3.72 -10.11 -1.11
N LYS A 67 3.79 -10.81 0.02
CA LYS A 67 3.49 -12.25 0.10
C LYS A 67 2.05 -12.53 0.53
N GLU A 68 1.34 -11.51 1.01
CA GLU A 68 -0.04 -11.67 1.48
C GLU A 68 -1.01 -11.82 0.32
N ASN A 69 -2.10 -12.54 0.58
CA ASN A 69 -3.14 -12.75 -0.42
C ASN A 69 -4.12 -11.56 -0.47
N HIS A 70 -4.97 -11.55 -1.50
CA HIS A 70 -5.95 -10.49 -1.72
C HIS A 70 -6.93 -10.30 -0.54
N ALA A 71 -7.36 -11.39 0.12
CA ALA A 71 -8.29 -11.32 1.23
C ALA A 71 -7.65 -10.66 2.47
N THR A 72 -6.40 -11.02 2.79
CA THR A 72 -5.62 -10.36 3.86
C THR A 72 -5.48 -8.87 3.58
N PHE A 73 -5.07 -8.50 2.36
CA PHE A 73 -4.94 -7.09 1.97
C PHE A 73 -6.25 -6.31 2.18
N MET A 74 -7.38 -6.86 1.70
CA MET A 74 -8.68 -6.19 1.82
C MET A 74 -9.16 -6.07 3.27
N ASN A 75 -8.85 -7.05 4.11
CA ASN A 75 -9.14 -6.99 5.54
C ASN A 75 -8.35 -5.86 6.22
N GLU A 76 -7.05 -5.77 5.95
CA GLU A 76 -6.19 -4.72 6.49
C GLU A 76 -6.62 -3.33 6.03
N LEU A 77 -6.96 -3.18 4.74
CA LEU A 77 -7.48 -1.93 4.18
C LEU A 77 -8.76 -1.49 4.89
N LYS A 78 -9.70 -2.42 5.13
CA LYS A 78 -10.96 -2.14 5.82
C LYS A 78 -10.70 -1.66 7.26
N ASN A 79 -9.75 -2.27 7.94
CA ASN A 79 -9.47 -2.05 9.36
C ASN A 79 -8.57 -0.85 9.66
N LEU A 80 -8.04 -0.13 8.67
CA LEU A 80 -7.25 1.09 8.93
C LEU A 80 -8.05 2.09 9.76
N GLN A 81 -7.37 2.76 10.69
CA GLN A 81 -7.94 3.81 11.51
C GLN A 81 -7.15 5.10 11.30
N ALA A 82 -7.81 6.24 11.50
CA ALA A 82 -7.16 7.54 11.42
C ALA A 82 -6.70 7.95 12.82
N GLU A 83 -5.39 7.89 13.05
CA GLU A 83 -4.70 8.14 14.32
C GLU A 83 -3.27 8.67 14.10
N GLY A 84 -2.66 9.25 15.13
CA GLY A 84 -1.27 9.71 15.04
C GLY A 84 -1.07 10.93 14.12
N LEU A 85 0.19 11.10 13.68
CA LEU A 85 0.67 12.27 12.95
C LEU A 85 1.08 11.92 11.51
N THR A 86 1.06 12.93 10.65
CA THR A 86 1.57 12.79 9.28
C THR A 86 3.10 12.72 9.27
N THR A 87 3.68 11.64 8.73
CA THR A 87 5.14 11.40 8.68
C THR A 87 5.64 11.13 7.25
N LEU A 88 5.07 11.82 6.25
CA LEU A 88 5.24 11.55 4.81
C LEU A 88 6.67 11.19 4.38
N GLY A 89 7.69 11.94 4.82
CA GLY A 89 9.08 11.68 4.46
C GLY A 89 9.59 10.31 4.92
N GLN A 90 9.28 9.91 6.15
CA GLN A 90 9.64 8.61 6.70
C GLN A 90 8.84 7.48 6.04
N SER A 91 7.54 7.68 5.80
CA SER A 91 6.69 6.66 5.20
C SER A 91 7.05 6.42 3.72
N LEU A 92 7.41 7.48 2.98
CA LEU A 92 7.94 7.35 1.61
C LEU A 92 9.28 6.61 1.60
N ARG A 93 10.20 6.95 2.51
CA ARG A 93 11.47 6.23 2.65
C ARG A 93 11.22 4.74 2.90
N THR A 94 10.31 4.41 3.81
CA THR A 94 9.92 3.02 4.11
C THR A 94 9.34 2.32 2.88
N ALA A 95 8.46 2.98 2.12
CA ALA A 95 7.90 2.43 0.90
C ALA A 95 8.99 2.12 -0.15
N PHE A 96 9.95 3.03 -0.35
CA PHE A 96 11.07 2.79 -1.28
C PHE A 96 12.00 1.69 -0.80
N ASP A 97 12.34 1.64 0.49
CA ASP A 97 13.17 0.59 1.07
C ASP A 97 12.54 -0.80 0.85
N LEU A 98 11.21 -0.92 1.00
CA LEU A 98 10.47 -2.16 0.75
C LEU A 98 10.47 -2.57 -0.72
N LEU A 99 10.26 -1.61 -1.64
CA LEU A 99 10.32 -1.88 -3.08
C LEU A 99 11.73 -2.31 -3.51
N ASN A 100 12.77 -1.66 -2.99
CA ASN A 100 14.16 -2.01 -3.26
C ASN A 100 14.51 -3.40 -2.71
N LEU A 101 14.10 -3.72 -1.49
CA LEU A 101 14.29 -5.04 -0.91
C LEU A 101 13.59 -6.12 -1.73
N ASN A 102 12.39 -5.83 -2.25
CA ASN A 102 11.72 -6.77 -3.15
C ASN A 102 12.50 -6.98 -4.45
N ARG A 103 12.98 -5.92 -5.11
CA ARG A 103 13.77 -6.03 -6.35
C ARG A 103 15.04 -6.85 -6.16
N LEU A 104 15.72 -6.66 -5.02
CA LEU A 104 16.89 -7.45 -4.63
C LEU A 104 16.53 -8.93 -4.46
N VAL A 105 15.50 -9.25 -3.67
CA VAL A 105 15.09 -10.64 -3.38
C VAL A 105 14.56 -11.36 -4.63
N THR A 106 13.95 -10.63 -5.56
CA THR A 106 13.39 -11.20 -6.80
C THR A 106 14.38 -11.22 -7.96
N GLY A 107 15.60 -10.69 -7.77
CA GLY A 107 16.64 -10.66 -8.80
C GLY A 107 16.36 -9.73 -9.98
N ILE A 108 15.42 -8.78 -9.84
CA ILE A 108 15.05 -7.83 -10.90
C ILE A 108 16.22 -6.88 -11.20
N ASP A 109 17.06 -6.59 -10.20
CA ASP A 109 18.18 -5.63 -10.32
C ASP A 109 19.51 -6.27 -10.72
N ASN A 110 19.52 -7.55 -11.12
CA ASN A 110 20.74 -8.25 -11.54
C ASN A 110 21.15 -7.96 -13.01
N TYR A 111 20.87 -6.76 -13.53
CA TYR A 111 21.38 -6.35 -14.84
C TYR A 111 22.90 -6.16 -14.75
N GLY A 112 23.67 -7.11 -15.29
CA GLY A 112 25.13 -7.05 -15.35
C GLY A 112 25.88 -8.15 -14.59
N GLN A 113 25.21 -9.06 -13.90
CA GLN A 113 25.86 -10.29 -13.42
C GLN A 113 26.01 -11.28 -14.57
N VAL A 114 27.12 -11.15 -15.30
CA VAL A 114 27.73 -12.28 -16.01
C VAL A 114 28.50 -13.06 -14.95
N GLY A 115 28.01 -14.25 -14.59
CA GLY A 115 28.64 -15.13 -13.60
C GLY A 115 27.99 -16.50 -13.60
#